data_AF-A0A2S6HL89-F1
#
_entry.id   AF-A0A2S6HL89-F1
#
_cell.length_a   1.000
_cell.length_b   1.000
_cell.length_c   1.000
_cell.angle_alpha   90.00
_cell.angle_beta   90.00
_cell.angle_gamma   90.00
#
_symmetry.space_group_name_H-M   'P 1'
#
loop_
_entity.id
_entity.type
_entity.pdbx_description
1 polymer ?
#
loop_
_entity_poly.entity_id
_entity_poly.type
_entity_poly.pdbx_seq_one_letter_code
_entity_poly.pdbx_strand_id
1 'polypeptide(L)'
;MATKERQADDAGIAAQVFDNSDFGYYKVNIERPDRRKAQFSAERIETLRFDKSLREPMQWIYSQWGEIVYQPGTLDEREKAILVWCDENELNLNTKNRQKLLSPSTWQKQLDLVQTAKALMAAIGEAESSDFNRFKDRVDAALKAQGIKLSAGDKKAILNAVSWYDETAEKIIAQKLKLGGDKLDQLLHHLDCTEQDLPDFGHYPTDKKGEYLSYETNTDLRDSESIPLKGNIHSYFLAEVKPHVAEAWINLDSTKIGYEISFNKYFYRHKPLRSMAEVASDIIALERQAEGLIADILGIDVSQI
;
A
#
# COMPACT_ATOMS: atom_id res chain seq x y z
N MET A 1 29.09 -3.38 20.00
CA MET A 1 29.37 -4.44 20.99
C MET A 1 29.07 -3.87 22.37
N ALA A 2 28.26 -4.55 23.20
CA ALA A 2 27.83 -4.04 24.50
C ALA A 2 29.04 -3.79 25.43
N THR A 3 29.11 -2.60 26.03
CA THR A 3 30.33 -2.13 26.70
C THR A 3 30.39 -2.50 28.18
N LYS A 4 29.30 -3.04 28.75
CA LYS A 4 29.26 -3.52 30.14
C LYS A 4 28.02 -4.38 30.39
N GLU A 5 28.22 -5.61 30.84
CA GLU A 5 27.18 -6.45 31.42
C GLU A 5 27.33 -6.36 32.95
N ARG A 6 26.30 -5.88 33.67
CA ARG A 6 26.24 -6.10 35.13
C ARG A 6 25.69 -7.51 35.34
N GLN A 7 26.46 -8.36 36.03
CA GLN A 7 25.94 -9.64 36.50
C GLN A 7 24.73 -9.37 37.40
N ALA A 8 23.72 -10.22 37.24
CA ALA A 8 22.50 -10.13 38.03
C ALA A 8 22.85 -10.48 39.48
N ASP A 9 22.79 -9.49 40.37
CA ASP A 9 22.58 -9.71 41.78
C ASP A 9 21.28 -10.55 41.92
N ASP A 10 21.13 -11.33 42.99
CA ASP A 10 19.99 -12.25 43.28
C ASP A 10 18.58 -11.60 43.22
N ALA A 11 18.48 -10.31 42.87
CA ALA A 11 17.27 -9.52 42.64
C ALA A 11 16.75 -9.50 41.18
N GLY A 12 17.42 -10.14 40.21
CA GLY A 12 16.83 -10.39 38.88
C GLY A 12 16.80 -9.22 37.89
N ILE A 13 17.52 -8.12 38.13
CA ILE A 13 17.61 -6.96 37.21
C ILE A 13 18.90 -7.05 36.38
N ALA A 14 18.78 -7.06 35.05
CA ALA A 14 19.91 -7.00 34.11
C ALA A 14 19.93 -5.66 33.36
N ALA A 15 21.13 -5.11 33.17
CA ALA A 15 21.34 -3.88 32.41
C ALA A 15 22.49 -4.05 31.40
N GLN A 16 22.28 -3.60 30.17
CA GLN A 16 23.27 -3.57 29.09
C GLN A 16 23.33 -2.16 28.49
N VAL A 17 24.53 -1.69 28.19
CA VAL A 17 24.78 -0.38 27.55
C VAL A 17 25.20 -0.60 26.11
N PHE A 18 24.57 0.15 25.21
CA PHE A 18 24.76 0.06 23.77
C PHE A 18 24.99 1.45 23.17
N ASP A 19 25.60 1.48 22.00
CA ASP A 19 25.60 2.68 21.17
C ASP A 19 24.23 2.84 20.51
N ASN A 20 23.62 4.02 20.57
CA ASN A 20 22.32 4.27 19.95
C ASN A 20 22.33 3.93 18.45
N SER A 21 23.46 4.18 17.77
CA SER A 21 23.62 3.89 16.34
C SER A 21 23.56 2.39 16.01
N ASP A 22 23.73 1.49 16.99
CA ASP A 22 23.58 0.04 16.79
C ASP A 22 22.12 -0.37 16.57
N PHE A 23 21.16 0.49 16.95
CA PHE A 23 19.72 0.24 16.81
C PHE A 23 19.05 1.11 15.76
N GLY A 24 19.77 2.08 15.22
CA GLY A 24 19.25 2.98 14.22
C GLY A 24 19.26 2.36 12.83
N TYR A 25 18.25 2.67 12.03
CA TYR A 25 18.19 2.35 10.61
C TYR A 25 17.58 3.49 9.79
N TYR A 26 17.97 3.58 8.54
CA TYR A 26 17.25 4.28 7.48
C TYR A 26 16.12 3.40 6.99
N LYS A 27 14.88 3.90 7.05
CA LYS A 27 13.75 3.33 6.34
C LYS A 27 13.55 4.10 5.04
N VAL A 28 13.74 3.46 3.90
CA VAL A 28 13.63 4.08 2.58
C VAL A 28 12.63 3.31 1.73
N ASN A 29 11.82 4.02 0.95
CA ASN A 29 10.92 3.39 -0.01
C ASN A 29 11.70 2.94 -1.24
N ILE A 30 11.40 1.73 -1.67
CA ILE A 30 11.82 1.18 -2.95
C ILE A 30 10.62 1.22 -3.89
N GLU A 31 10.76 1.98 -4.96
CA GLU A 31 9.70 2.21 -5.92
C GLU A 31 9.86 1.28 -7.12
N ARG A 32 8.74 0.94 -7.74
CA ARG A 32 8.68 0.13 -8.96
C ARG A 32 7.79 0.83 -9.99
N PRO A 33 8.05 0.62 -11.29
CA PRO A 33 7.32 1.33 -12.33
C PRO A 33 5.90 0.78 -12.44
N ASP A 34 4.94 1.68 -12.66
CA ASP A 34 3.60 1.30 -13.05
C ASP A 34 3.58 0.88 -14.53
N ARG A 35 2.79 -0.15 -14.81
CA ARG A 35 2.65 -0.78 -16.12
C ARG A 35 1.18 -1.10 -16.31
N ARG A 36 0.59 -0.66 -17.41
CA ARG A 36 -0.83 -0.89 -17.64
C ARG A 36 -1.13 -1.30 -19.05
N LYS A 37 -2.03 -2.27 -19.17
CA LYS A 37 -2.81 -2.46 -20.39
C LYS A 37 -4.03 -1.56 -20.36
N ALA A 38 -4.55 -1.26 -21.54
CA ALA A 38 -5.80 -0.55 -21.66
C ALA A 38 -6.64 -1.04 -22.83
N GLN A 39 -7.95 -1.05 -22.64
CA GLN A 39 -8.93 -1.47 -23.63
C GLN A 39 -10.29 -0.85 -23.31
N PHE A 40 -10.88 -0.16 -24.29
CA PHE A 40 -12.29 0.22 -24.19
C PHE A 40 -13.17 -1.02 -24.37
N SER A 41 -14.21 -1.11 -23.55
CA SER A 41 -15.26 -2.13 -23.66
C SER A 41 -16.51 -1.60 -22.97
N ALA A 42 -17.69 -2.08 -23.37
CA ALA A 42 -18.95 -1.65 -22.77
C ALA A 42 -18.96 -1.86 -21.25
N GLU A 43 -18.47 -3.02 -20.78
CA GLU A 43 -18.40 -3.37 -19.36
C GLU A 43 -17.52 -2.40 -18.55
N ARG A 44 -16.28 -2.14 -19.01
CA ARG A 44 -15.37 -1.21 -18.32
C ARG A 44 -15.90 0.21 -18.27
N ILE A 45 -16.52 0.66 -19.37
CA ILE A 45 -17.13 2.00 -19.45
C ILE A 45 -18.29 2.14 -18.47
N GLU A 46 -19.10 1.08 -18.31
CA GLU A 46 -20.26 1.10 -17.41
C GLU A 46 -19.86 1.33 -15.94
N THR A 47 -18.63 0.98 -15.54
CA THR A 47 -18.10 1.27 -14.21
C THR A 47 -18.00 2.77 -13.90
N LEU A 48 -17.92 3.63 -14.93
CA LEU A 48 -17.90 5.09 -14.79
C LEU A 48 -19.26 5.66 -14.39
N ARG A 49 -20.35 4.88 -14.49
CA ARG A 49 -21.68 5.36 -14.12
C ARG A 49 -21.81 5.67 -12.63
N PHE A 50 -20.92 5.10 -11.82
CA PHE A 50 -21.02 5.15 -10.38
C PHE A 50 -19.82 5.85 -9.76
N ASP A 51 -20.09 6.85 -8.93
CA ASP A 51 -19.04 7.55 -8.20
C ASP A 51 -18.30 6.58 -7.26
N LYS A 52 -16.96 6.62 -7.24
CA LYS A 52 -16.14 5.66 -6.49
C LYS A 52 -16.52 5.57 -4.99
N SER A 53 -16.89 6.69 -4.36
CA SER A 53 -17.26 6.72 -2.94
C SER A 53 -18.70 6.31 -2.65
N LEU A 54 -19.54 6.23 -3.69
CA LEU A 54 -20.97 5.93 -3.60
C LEU A 54 -21.35 4.76 -4.52
N ARG A 55 -20.38 3.91 -4.87
CA ARG A 55 -20.53 2.92 -5.94
C ARG A 55 -21.71 1.99 -5.67
N GLU A 56 -21.70 1.36 -4.51
CA GLU A 56 -22.70 0.40 -4.08
C GLU A 56 -24.13 0.99 -4.04
N PRO A 57 -24.40 2.12 -3.35
CA PRO A 57 -25.74 2.69 -3.35
C PRO A 57 -26.18 3.19 -4.74
N MET A 58 -25.28 3.75 -5.55
CA MET A 58 -25.65 4.15 -6.92
C MET A 58 -25.95 2.94 -7.83
N GLN A 59 -25.21 1.84 -7.68
CA GLN A 59 -25.50 0.59 -8.40
C GLN A 59 -26.87 0.04 -8.03
N TRP A 60 -27.20 0.02 -6.74
CA TRP A 60 -28.51 -0.42 -6.30
C TRP A 60 -29.62 0.49 -6.86
N ILE A 61 -29.52 1.81 -6.68
CA ILE A 61 -30.48 2.79 -7.22
C ILE A 61 -30.69 2.56 -8.73
N TYR A 62 -29.61 2.42 -9.49
CA TYR A 62 -29.69 2.22 -10.93
C TYR A 62 -30.29 0.85 -11.30
N SER A 63 -30.05 -0.20 -10.52
CA SER A 63 -30.71 -1.50 -10.74
C SER A 63 -32.22 -1.47 -10.50
N GLN A 64 -32.69 -0.59 -9.59
CA GLN A 64 -34.12 -0.44 -9.30
C GLN A 64 -34.86 0.41 -10.34
N TRP A 65 -34.23 1.50 -10.82
CA TRP A 65 -34.94 2.51 -11.62
C TRP A 65 -34.31 2.84 -12.98
N GLY A 66 -33.13 2.28 -13.30
CA GLY A 66 -32.46 2.45 -14.58
C GLY A 66 -32.28 3.91 -14.98
N GLU A 67 -32.55 4.21 -16.25
CA GLU A 67 -32.38 5.56 -16.84
C GLU A 67 -33.32 6.63 -16.25
N ILE A 68 -34.38 6.25 -15.51
CA ILE A 68 -35.31 7.22 -14.91
C ILE A 68 -34.60 8.07 -13.85
N VAL A 69 -33.50 7.59 -13.25
CA VAL A 69 -32.71 8.32 -12.24
C VAL A 69 -32.20 9.69 -12.72
N TYR A 70 -32.11 9.89 -14.03
CA TYR A 70 -31.67 11.15 -14.64
C TYR A 70 -32.81 12.16 -14.84
N GLN A 71 -34.06 11.77 -14.64
CA GLN A 71 -35.20 12.68 -14.74
C GLN A 71 -35.30 13.57 -13.49
N PRO A 72 -35.58 14.88 -13.64
CA PRO A 72 -35.74 15.79 -12.50
C PRO A 72 -36.78 15.30 -11.48
N GLY A 73 -36.46 15.37 -10.18
CA GLY A 73 -37.36 14.97 -9.09
C GLY A 73 -37.36 13.47 -8.74
N THR A 74 -36.82 12.60 -9.62
CA THR A 74 -36.84 11.14 -9.41
C THR A 74 -36.17 10.71 -8.10
N LEU A 75 -34.99 11.27 -7.81
CA LEU A 75 -34.20 10.91 -6.62
C LEU A 75 -34.87 11.41 -5.34
N ASP A 76 -35.47 12.59 -5.37
CA ASP A 76 -36.18 13.18 -4.23
C ASP A 76 -37.41 12.36 -3.87
N GLU A 77 -38.21 11.95 -4.87
CA GLU A 77 -39.36 11.06 -4.69
C GLU A 77 -39.00 9.71 -4.04
N ARG A 78 -37.77 9.25 -4.27
CA ARG A 78 -37.28 7.94 -3.83
C ARG A 78 -36.33 8.03 -2.65
N GLU A 79 -36.05 9.23 -2.13
CA GLU A 79 -35.07 9.48 -1.07
C GLU A 79 -35.28 8.55 0.12
N LYS A 80 -36.53 8.44 0.60
CA LYS A 80 -36.84 7.58 1.76
C LYS A 80 -36.47 6.12 1.51
N ALA A 81 -36.79 5.57 0.34
CA ALA A 81 -36.48 4.18 0.00
C ALA A 81 -34.97 3.97 -0.12
N ILE A 82 -34.26 4.95 -0.70
CA ILE A 82 -32.81 4.94 -0.86
C ILE A 82 -32.11 4.91 0.50
N LEU A 83 -32.51 5.81 1.40
CA LEU A 83 -31.88 5.93 2.72
C LEU A 83 -32.18 4.71 3.60
N VAL A 84 -33.40 4.17 3.56
CA VAL A 84 -33.74 2.93 4.27
C VAL A 84 -32.85 1.79 3.79
N TRP A 85 -32.70 1.59 2.48
CA TRP A 85 -31.82 0.54 1.96
C TRP A 85 -30.36 0.76 2.36
N CYS A 86 -29.86 2.00 2.32
CA CYS A 86 -28.49 2.30 2.74
C CYS A 86 -28.26 1.98 4.22
N ASP A 87 -29.23 2.25 5.08
CA ASP A 87 -29.14 1.97 6.52
C ASP A 87 -29.25 0.44 6.78
N GLU A 88 -30.13 -0.27 6.06
CA GLU A 88 -30.26 -1.75 6.13
C GLU A 88 -29.01 -2.50 5.65
N ASN A 89 -28.22 -1.91 4.75
CA ASN A 89 -26.96 -2.47 4.25
C ASN A 89 -25.73 -1.87 4.95
N GLU A 90 -25.91 -1.24 6.12
CA GLU A 90 -24.84 -0.73 6.98
C GLU A 90 -23.89 0.27 6.31
N LEU A 91 -24.34 0.95 5.24
CA LEU A 91 -23.50 1.87 4.46
C LEU A 91 -23.21 3.19 5.20
N ASN A 92 -23.94 3.48 6.28
CA ASN A 92 -23.68 4.56 7.24
C ASN A 92 -23.25 5.90 6.58
N LEU A 93 -24.00 6.33 5.56
CA LEU A 93 -23.65 7.51 4.78
C LEU A 93 -23.69 8.78 5.63
N ASN A 94 -22.58 9.53 5.68
CA ASN A 94 -22.55 10.85 6.29
C ASN A 94 -23.40 11.87 5.49
N THR A 95 -23.70 13.03 6.09
CA THR A 95 -24.54 14.07 5.49
C THR A 95 -24.06 14.49 4.10
N LYS A 96 -22.74 14.64 3.90
CA LYS A 96 -22.15 15.03 2.61
C LYS A 96 -22.39 13.98 1.53
N ASN A 97 -22.23 12.70 1.87
CA ASN A 97 -22.42 11.58 0.96
C ASN A 97 -23.90 11.38 0.63
N ARG A 98 -24.81 11.57 1.58
CA ARG A 98 -26.27 11.56 1.32
C ARG A 98 -26.66 12.66 0.32
N GLN A 99 -26.22 13.89 0.56
CA GLN A 99 -26.46 15.01 -0.36
C GLN A 99 -25.88 14.75 -1.76
N LYS A 100 -24.66 14.20 -1.82
CA LYS A 100 -24.02 13.87 -3.09
C LYS A 100 -24.76 12.75 -3.85
N LEU A 101 -25.23 11.72 -3.14
CA LEU A 101 -25.96 10.58 -3.69
C LEU A 101 -27.32 11.00 -4.29
N LEU A 102 -28.01 11.92 -3.64
CA LEU A 102 -29.32 12.42 -4.08
C LEU A 102 -29.21 13.59 -5.07
N SER A 103 -28.01 14.09 -5.35
CA SER A 103 -27.81 15.24 -6.22
C SER A 103 -27.88 14.86 -7.71
N PRO A 104 -28.81 15.43 -8.51
CA PRO A 104 -28.89 15.17 -9.94
C PRO A 104 -27.61 15.51 -10.70
N SER A 105 -26.86 16.53 -10.27
CA SER A 105 -25.60 16.91 -10.92
C SER A 105 -24.49 15.86 -10.73
N THR A 106 -24.49 15.12 -9.62
CA THR A 106 -23.58 13.98 -9.43
C THR A 106 -23.86 12.90 -10.46
N TRP A 107 -25.14 12.54 -10.64
CA TRP A 107 -25.56 11.51 -11.59
C TRP A 107 -25.32 11.93 -13.03
N GLN A 108 -25.66 13.17 -13.37
CA GLN A 108 -25.40 13.72 -14.70
C GLN A 108 -23.91 13.71 -15.01
N LYS A 109 -23.05 14.11 -14.05
CA LYS A 109 -21.61 14.06 -14.23
C LYS A 109 -21.12 12.64 -14.57
N GLN A 110 -21.59 11.61 -13.87
CA GLN A 110 -21.17 10.23 -14.18
C GLN A 110 -21.70 9.76 -15.54
N LEU A 111 -22.93 10.16 -15.90
CA LEU A 111 -23.49 9.89 -17.24
C LEU A 111 -22.64 10.54 -18.34
N ASP A 112 -22.20 11.78 -18.15
CA ASP A 112 -21.33 12.49 -19.10
C ASP A 112 -20.00 11.76 -19.31
N LEU A 113 -19.43 11.16 -18.25
CA LEU A 113 -18.23 10.32 -18.35
C LEU A 113 -18.49 9.05 -19.17
N VAL A 114 -19.60 8.36 -18.92
CA VAL A 114 -20.00 7.16 -19.68
C VAL A 114 -20.18 7.51 -21.15
N GLN A 115 -20.89 8.60 -21.46
CA GLN A 115 -21.12 9.06 -22.84
C GLN A 115 -19.82 9.44 -23.54
N THR A 116 -18.95 10.17 -22.85
CA THR A 116 -17.63 10.54 -23.39
C THR A 116 -16.78 9.31 -23.65
N ALA A 117 -16.75 8.35 -22.73
CA ALA A 117 -15.99 7.12 -22.90
C ALA A 117 -16.55 6.25 -24.03
N LYS A 118 -17.87 6.19 -24.25
CA LYS A 118 -18.49 5.55 -25.43
C LYS A 118 -18.09 6.23 -26.74
N ALA A 119 -18.05 7.57 -26.77
CA ALA A 119 -17.60 8.32 -27.94
C ALA A 119 -16.11 8.09 -28.24
N LEU A 120 -15.27 7.95 -27.20
CA LEU A 120 -13.87 7.59 -27.35
C LEU A 120 -13.69 6.16 -27.84
N MET A 121 -14.45 5.20 -27.29
CA MET A 121 -14.47 3.81 -27.75
C MET A 121 -14.84 3.72 -29.23
N ALA A 122 -15.85 4.46 -29.69
CA ALA A 122 -16.25 4.49 -31.10
C ALA A 122 -15.15 5.06 -32.02
N ALA A 123 -14.36 6.02 -31.53
CA ALA A 123 -13.30 6.67 -32.31
C ALA A 123 -11.96 5.90 -32.31
N ILE A 124 -11.62 5.24 -31.20
CA ILE A 124 -10.32 4.57 -31.00
C ILE A 124 -10.42 3.07 -31.27
N GLY A 125 -11.60 2.48 -31.08
CA GLY A 125 -11.85 1.05 -31.14
C GLY A 125 -11.63 0.32 -29.82
N GLU A 126 -11.80 -1.00 -29.88
CA GLU A 126 -11.80 -1.92 -28.72
C GLU A 126 -10.54 -2.80 -28.67
N ALA A 127 -9.52 -2.49 -29.47
CA ALA A 127 -8.26 -3.23 -29.45
C ALA A 127 -7.49 -2.97 -28.15
N GLU A 128 -7.03 -4.05 -27.52
CA GLU A 128 -6.15 -3.97 -26.35
C GLU A 128 -4.81 -3.29 -26.71
N SER A 129 -4.29 -2.48 -25.79
CA SER A 129 -3.01 -1.81 -25.87
C SER A 129 -2.11 -2.26 -24.72
N SER A 130 -0.91 -2.76 -25.02
CA SER A 130 0.15 -3.00 -24.03
C SER A 130 1.02 -1.77 -23.74
N ASP A 131 0.86 -0.70 -24.51
CA ASP A 131 1.53 0.58 -24.29
C ASP A 131 0.49 1.63 -23.86
N PHE A 132 0.43 1.91 -22.55
CA PHE A 132 -0.49 2.90 -21.99
C PHE A 132 -0.13 4.33 -22.37
N ASN A 133 1.15 4.62 -22.62
CA ASN A 133 1.59 5.96 -23.03
C ASN A 133 0.99 6.31 -24.39
N ARG A 134 1.12 5.41 -25.37
CA ARG A 134 0.49 5.57 -26.69
C ARG A 134 -1.04 5.58 -26.61
N PHE A 135 -1.62 4.80 -25.69
CA PHE A 135 -3.06 4.83 -25.47
C PHE A 135 -3.54 6.21 -24.99
N LYS A 136 -2.84 6.82 -24.02
CA LYS A 136 -3.12 8.20 -23.55
C LYS A 136 -3.06 9.20 -24.71
N ASP A 137 -2.04 9.10 -25.56
CA ASP A 137 -1.90 9.99 -26.73
C ASP A 137 -3.06 9.83 -27.73
N ARG A 138 -3.51 8.60 -27.99
CA ARG A 138 -4.69 8.33 -28.83
C ARG A 138 -5.98 8.91 -28.23
N VAL A 139 -6.16 8.79 -26.92
CA VAL A 139 -7.29 9.40 -26.20
C VAL A 139 -7.24 10.93 -26.31
N ASP A 140 -6.08 11.54 -26.12
CA ASP A 140 -5.92 13.00 -26.28
C ASP A 140 -6.20 13.48 -27.70
N ALA A 141 -5.71 12.76 -28.70
CA ALA A 141 -5.99 13.05 -30.10
C ALA A 141 -7.49 12.95 -30.41
N ALA A 142 -8.17 11.91 -29.91
CA ALA A 142 -9.60 11.71 -30.10
C ALA A 142 -10.44 12.81 -29.42
N LEU A 143 -10.12 13.16 -28.16
CA LEU A 143 -10.77 14.26 -27.44
C LEU A 143 -10.63 15.58 -28.20
N LYS A 144 -9.41 15.88 -28.70
CA LYS A 144 -9.14 17.09 -29.49
C LYS A 144 -9.92 17.10 -30.80
N ALA A 145 -9.96 15.97 -31.51
CA ALA A 145 -10.69 15.85 -32.78
C ALA A 145 -12.20 16.05 -32.62
N GLN A 146 -12.76 15.62 -31.49
CA GLN A 146 -14.18 15.80 -31.16
C GLN A 146 -14.48 17.14 -30.47
N GLY A 147 -13.46 17.95 -30.15
CA GLY A 147 -13.62 19.22 -29.43
C GLY A 147 -14.08 19.05 -27.97
N ILE A 148 -13.97 17.86 -27.41
CA ILE A 148 -14.39 17.55 -26.03
C ILE A 148 -13.31 18.04 -25.06
N LYS A 149 -13.73 18.84 -24.07
CA LYS A 149 -12.87 19.31 -22.98
C LYS A 149 -13.22 18.57 -21.70
N LEU A 150 -12.27 17.81 -21.17
CA LEU A 150 -12.40 17.14 -19.87
C LEU A 150 -11.53 17.83 -18.82
N SER A 151 -11.98 17.80 -17.57
CA SER A 151 -11.09 18.09 -16.44
C SER A 151 -10.02 17.01 -16.30
N ALA A 152 -8.90 17.34 -15.67
CA ALA A 152 -7.84 16.36 -15.41
C ALA A 152 -8.33 15.14 -14.60
N GLY A 153 -9.25 15.38 -13.65
CA GLY A 153 -9.86 14.31 -12.85
C GLY A 153 -10.77 13.39 -13.67
N ASP A 154 -11.57 13.97 -14.56
CA ASP A 154 -12.52 13.22 -15.40
C ASP A 154 -11.80 12.37 -16.45
N LYS A 155 -10.78 12.94 -17.09
CA LYS A 155 -9.89 12.17 -17.99
C LYS A 155 -9.21 11.02 -17.25
N LYS A 156 -8.69 11.28 -16.04
CA LYS A 156 -8.09 10.24 -15.19
C LYS A 156 -9.10 9.15 -14.81
N ALA A 157 -10.35 9.51 -14.54
CA ALA A 157 -11.40 8.53 -14.25
C ALA A 157 -11.65 7.61 -15.45
N ILE A 158 -11.82 8.16 -16.65
CA ILE A 158 -12.00 7.39 -17.89
C ILE A 158 -10.81 6.45 -18.12
N LEU A 159 -9.58 6.99 -18.09
CA LEU A 159 -8.36 6.20 -18.31
C LEU A 159 -8.24 5.06 -17.29
N ASN A 160 -8.50 5.32 -16.02
CA ASN A 160 -8.45 4.29 -14.98
C ASN A 160 -9.52 3.21 -15.17
N ALA A 161 -10.73 3.56 -15.59
CA ALA A 161 -11.81 2.59 -15.81
C ALA A 161 -11.48 1.59 -16.91
N VAL A 162 -10.70 2.01 -17.92
CA VAL A 162 -10.36 1.19 -19.09
C VAL A 162 -8.94 0.61 -19.03
N SER A 163 -8.24 0.74 -17.90
CA SER A 163 -6.85 0.28 -17.74
C SER A 163 -6.68 -0.60 -16.50
N TRP A 164 -5.76 -1.54 -16.56
CA TRP A 164 -5.41 -2.41 -15.44
C TRP A 164 -3.91 -2.69 -15.43
N TYR A 165 -3.38 -3.03 -14.26
CA TYR A 165 -1.98 -3.40 -14.13
C TYR A 165 -1.71 -4.71 -14.88
N ASP A 166 -0.61 -4.75 -15.62
CA ASP A 166 -0.09 -5.95 -16.27
C ASP A 166 1.43 -5.82 -16.36
N GLU A 167 2.16 -6.81 -15.83
CA GLU A 167 3.62 -6.80 -15.77
C GLU A 167 4.30 -6.82 -17.15
N THR A 168 3.60 -7.30 -18.17
CA THR A 168 4.08 -7.39 -19.55
C THR A 168 3.87 -6.10 -20.35
N ALA A 169 3.10 -5.14 -19.81
CA ALA A 169 2.85 -3.85 -20.43
C ALA A 169 4.04 -2.90 -20.30
N GLU A 170 4.14 -1.90 -21.17
CA GLU A 170 5.20 -0.89 -21.11
C GLU A 170 5.14 -0.05 -19.82
N LYS A 171 6.31 0.41 -19.36
CA LYS A 171 6.41 1.33 -18.22
C LYS A 171 5.71 2.65 -18.53
N ILE A 172 4.94 3.15 -17.57
CA ILE A 172 4.25 4.43 -17.74
C ILE A 172 5.23 5.56 -17.46
N ILE A 173 5.42 6.43 -18.44
CA ILE A 173 6.27 7.60 -18.33
C ILE A 173 5.53 8.68 -17.55
N ALA A 174 6.10 9.11 -16.42
CA ALA A 174 5.57 10.24 -15.65
C ALA A 174 5.95 11.57 -16.31
N GLN A 175 7.23 11.73 -16.64
CA GLN A 175 7.75 12.96 -17.23
C GLN A 175 9.08 12.75 -17.93
N LYS A 176 9.37 13.68 -18.86
CA LYS A 176 10.66 13.84 -19.50
C LYS A 176 11.34 15.08 -18.92
N LEU A 177 12.49 14.88 -18.31
CA LEU A 177 13.28 15.86 -17.57
C LEU A 177 14.49 16.30 -18.41
N LYS A 178 14.77 17.61 -18.42
CA LYS A 178 16.01 18.15 -18.97
C LYS A 178 16.94 18.52 -17.82
N LEU A 179 17.93 17.65 -17.57
CA LEU A 179 18.90 17.77 -16.48
C LEU A 179 20.28 17.96 -17.12
N GLY A 180 20.81 19.18 -17.05
CA GLY A 180 22.14 19.51 -17.55
C GLY A 180 22.70 20.72 -16.83
N GLY A 181 24.03 20.87 -16.86
CA GLY A 181 24.76 21.88 -16.09
C GLY A 181 24.45 21.81 -14.60
N ASP A 182 24.34 22.96 -13.95
CA ASP A 182 24.12 23.10 -12.51
C ASP A 182 22.97 22.25 -11.94
N LYS A 183 21.90 22.01 -12.70
CA LYS A 183 20.77 21.19 -12.25
C LYS A 183 21.14 19.73 -12.07
N LEU A 184 21.98 19.21 -12.98
CA LEU A 184 22.48 17.85 -12.88
C LEU A 184 23.45 17.76 -11.71
N ASP A 185 24.36 18.72 -11.57
CA ASP A 185 25.35 18.74 -10.48
C ASP A 185 24.68 18.80 -9.10
N GLN A 186 23.64 19.62 -8.94
CA GLN A 186 22.85 19.69 -7.70
C GLN A 186 22.14 18.37 -7.39
N LEU A 187 21.58 17.70 -8.40
CA LEU A 187 20.91 16.42 -8.22
C LEU A 187 21.90 15.32 -7.82
N LEU A 188 23.04 15.24 -8.49
CA LEU A 188 24.10 14.28 -8.18
C LEU A 188 24.64 14.47 -6.76
N HIS A 189 24.83 15.72 -6.34
CA HIS A 189 25.23 16.04 -4.97
C HIS A 189 24.15 15.67 -3.95
N HIS A 190 22.86 15.92 -4.23
CA HIS A 190 21.77 15.56 -3.33
C HIS A 190 21.63 14.04 -3.16
N LEU A 191 21.76 13.30 -4.26
CA LEU A 191 21.65 11.84 -4.27
C LEU A 191 22.94 11.12 -3.84
N ASP A 192 24.04 11.86 -3.66
CA ASP A 192 25.38 11.34 -3.37
C ASP A 192 25.78 10.21 -4.35
N CYS A 193 25.61 10.47 -5.65
CA CYS A 193 25.78 9.46 -6.69
C CYS A 193 26.42 10.04 -7.97
N THR A 194 26.77 9.17 -8.92
CA THR A 194 27.26 9.57 -10.24
C THR A 194 26.13 9.55 -11.29
N GLU A 195 26.38 10.16 -12.46
CA GLU A 195 25.40 10.17 -13.57
C GLU A 195 24.99 8.75 -14.01
N GLN A 196 25.87 7.75 -13.83
CA GLN A 196 25.59 6.35 -14.18
C GLN A 196 24.62 5.68 -13.19
N ASP A 197 24.56 6.18 -11.95
CA ASP A 197 23.75 5.63 -10.86
C ASP A 197 22.33 6.22 -10.85
N LEU A 198 22.09 7.32 -11.57
CA LEU A 198 20.79 7.99 -11.65
C LEU A 198 19.57 7.07 -11.91
N PRO A 199 19.66 5.98 -12.72
CA PRO A 199 18.57 5.03 -12.86
C PRO A 199 18.16 4.35 -11.55
N ASP A 200 19.10 4.13 -10.62
CA ASP A 200 18.84 3.58 -9.29
C ASP A 200 18.09 4.57 -8.39
N PHE A 201 17.95 5.82 -8.81
CA PHE A 201 17.17 6.86 -8.16
C PHE A 201 15.99 7.34 -9.01
N GLY A 202 15.63 6.58 -10.06
CA GLY A 202 14.43 6.83 -10.86
C GLY A 202 14.61 7.83 -12.01
N HIS A 203 15.86 8.18 -12.34
CA HIS A 203 16.21 9.06 -13.45
C HIS A 203 16.89 8.29 -14.58
N TYR A 204 16.15 7.96 -15.63
CA TYR A 204 16.62 7.06 -16.70
C TYR A 204 17.08 7.86 -17.92
N PRO A 205 18.33 7.70 -18.39
CA PRO A 205 18.82 8.47 -19.54
C PRO A 205 18.07 8.11 -20.83
N THR A 206 17.99 9.07 -21.75
CA THR A 206 17.48 8.88 -23.11
C THR A 206 18.60 8.94 -24.14
N ASP A 207 18.27 8.77 -25.42
CA ASP A 207 19.21 8.93 -26.54
C ASP A 207 19.83 10.33 -26.62
N LYS A 208 19.21 11.33 -25.96
CA LYS A 208 19.69 12.71 -25.93
C LYS A 208 20.41 12.98 -24.62
N LYS A 209 21.67 13.41 -24.72
CA LYS A 209 22.46 13.83 -23.55
C LYS A 209 21.74 14.94 -22.77
N GLY A 210 21.67 14.78 -21.46
CA GLY A 210 20.98 15.71 -20.55
C GLY A 210 19.45 15.60 -20.56
N GLU A 211 18.89 14.58 -21.21
CA GLU A 211 17.46 14.28 -21.18
C GLU A 211 17.23 12.92 -20.51
N TYR A 212 16.35 12.93 -19.51
CA TYR A 212 16.03 11.80 -18.65
C TYR A 212 14.53 11.55 -18.62
N LEU A 213 14.11 10.31 -18.37
CA LEU A 213 12.74 9.92 -18.08
C LEU A 213 12.61 9.58 -16.60
N SER A 214 11.44 9.86 -16.04
CA SER A 214 11.00 9.22 -14.80
C SER A 214 9.70 8.46 -15.08
N TYR A 215 9.48 7.37 -14.36
CA TYR A 215 8.29 6.54 -14.49
C TYR A 215 7.28 6.81 -13.38
N GLU A 216 5.99 6.59 -13.66
CA GLU A 216 4.96 6.60 -12.62
C GLU A 216 5.23 5.44 -11.65
N THR A 217 5.10 5.69 -10.34
CA THR A 217 5.30 4.66 -9.31
C THR A 217 4.04 3.81 -9.15
N ASN A 218 4.17 2.49 -9.06
CA ASN A 218 3.08 1.63 -8.63
C ASN A 218 3.09 1.50 -7.10
N THR A 219 2.06 2.03 -6.43
CA THR A 219 1.97 2.00 -4.97
C THR A 219 1.74 0.61 -4.39
N ASP A 220 1.12 -0.29 -5.15
CA ASP A 220 0.82 -1.66 -4.69
C ASP A 220 2.08 -2.55 -4.74
N LEU A 221 3.09 -2.14 -5.50
CA LEU A 221 4.39 -2.79 -5.61
C LEU A 221 5.50 -2.04 -4.85
N ARG A 222 5.16 -0.97 -4.12
CA ARG A 222 6.13 -0.20 -3.35
C ARG A 222 6.51 -0.99 -2.11
N ASP A 223 7.81 -1.17 -1.93
CA ASP A 223 8.39 -1.78 -0.74
C ASP A 223 9.14 -0.75 0.11
N SER A 224 9.62 -1.17 1.27
CA SER A 224 10.49 -0.36 2.11
C SER A 224 11.60 -1.20 2.70
N GLU A 225 12.82 -0.69 2.62
CA GLU A 225 14.00 -1.34 3.19
C GLU A 225 14.42 -0.65 4.49
N SER A 226 14.94 -1.46 5.43
CA SER A 226 15.50 -1.00 6.70
C SER A 226 17.01 -1.22 6.70
N ILE A 227 17.77 -0.16 6.38
CA ILE A 227 19.23 -0.20 6.24
C ILE A 227 19.87 0.33 7.53
N PRO A 228 20.81 -0.38 8.17
CA PRO A 228 21.50 0.12 9.37
C PRO A 228 22.12 1.51 9.16
N LEU A 229 22.08 2.39 10.18
CA LEU A 229 22.64 3.75 10.07
C LEU A 229 24.13 3.79 9.71
N LYS A 230 24.86 2.71 10.00
CA LYS A 230 26.29 2.57 9.69
C LYS A 230 26.53 2.09 8.25
N GLY A 231 25.48 1.74 7.52
CA GLY A 231 25.53 1.33 6.12
C GLY A 231 25.26 2.48 5.16
N ASN A 232 25.51 2.23 3.87
CA ASN A 232 25.15 3.14 2.78
C ASN A 232 23.91 2.60 2.05
N ILE A 233 22.92 3.47 1.80
CA ILE A 233 21.64 3.09 1.19
C ILE A 233 21.83 2.55 -0.22
N HIS A 234 22.62 3.23 -1.07
CA HIS A 234 22.82 2.82 -2.47
C HIS A 234 23.59 1.50 -2.57
N SER A 235 24.63 1.32 -1.75
CA SER A 235 25.37 0.05 -1.69
C SER A 235 24.50 -1.12 -1.23
N TYR A 236 23.63 -0.89 -0.23
CA TYR A 236 22.65 -1.91 0.20
C TYR A 236 21.66 -2.24 -0.92
N PHE A 237 21.11 -1.22 -1.59
CA PHE A 237 20.19 -1.40 -2.71
C PHE A 237 20.80 -2.23 -3.84
N LEU A 238 22.05 -1.97 -4.22
CA LEU A 238 22.75 -2.74 -5.25
C LEU A 238 22.98 -4.21 -4.86
N ALA A 239 23.22 -4.48 -3.57
CA ALA A 239 23.50 -5.84 -3.08
C ALA A 239 22.23 -6.65 -2.83
N GLU A 240 21.20 -6.04 -2.22
CA GLU A 240 20.06 -6.76 -1.63
C GLU A 240 18.75 -6.53 -2.38
N VAL A 241 18.63 -5.47 -3.20
CA VAL A 241 17.36 -5.15 -3.89
C VAL A 241 17.49 -5.38 -5.40
N LYS A 242 18.46 -4.72 -6.04
CA LYS A 242 18.64 -4.71 -7.50
C LYS A 242 18.73 -6.11 -8.12
N PRO A 243 19.40 -7.11 -7.52
CA PRO A 243 19.49 -8.46 -8.10
C PRO A 243 18.14 -9.19 -8.14
N HIS A 244 17.21 -8.83 -7.25
CA HIS A 244 15.88 -9.44 -7.17
C HIS A 244 14.83 -8.64 -7.93
N VAL A 245 14.98 -7.31 -7.96
CA VAL A 245 14.04 -6.40 -8.64
C VAL A 245 14.83 -5.39 -9.49
N ALA A 246 15.22 -5.81 -10.69
CA ALA A 246 16.07 -5.02 -11.59
C ALA A 246 15.49 -3.62 -11.94
N GLU A 247 14.16 -3.50 -11.94
CA GLU A 247 13.46 -2.27 -12.32
C GLU A 247 13.12 -1.36 -11.15
N ALA A 248 13.51 -1.74 -9.94
CA ALA A 248 13.31 -0.91 -8.76
C ALA A 248 14.26 0.30 -8.78
N TRP A 249 13.87 1.33 -8.03
CA TRP A 249 14.72 2.46 -7.70
C TRP A 249 14.45 2.98 -6.29
N ILE A 250 15.43 3.67 -5.73
CA ILE A 250 15.42 4.26 -4.41
C ILE A 250 14.68 5.60 -4.49
N ASN A 251 13.70 5.80 -3.61
CA ASN A 251 13.13 7.12 -3.35
C ASN A 251 13.85 7.74 -2.16
N LEU A 252 15.00 8.40 -2.41
CA LEU A 252 15.87 8.89 -1.34
C LEU A 252 15.17 9.93 -0.45
N ASP A 253 14.29 10.75 -1.02
CA ASP A 253 13.51 11.77 -0.28
C ASP A 253 12.48 11.16 0.69
N SER A 254 12.17 9.87 0.55
CA SER A 254 11.30 9.16 1.49
C SER A 254 12.00 8.70 2.77
N THR A 255 13.33 8.86 2.85
CA THR A 255 14.16 8.31 3.93
C THR A 255 13.74 8.85 5.30
N LYS A 256 13.52 7.93 6.24
CA LYS A 256 13.26 8.23 7.66
C LYS A 256 14.26 7.50 8.53
N ILE A 257 14.66 8.12 9.63
CA ILE A 257 15.50 7.45 10.63
C ILE A 257 14.59 6.82 11.68
N GLY A 258 14.68 5.51 11.83
CA GLY A 258 14.02 4.73 12.88
C GLY A 258 15.05 4.15 13.85
N TYR A 259 14.59 3.76 15.04
CA TYR A 259 15.37 2.99 16.00
C TYR A 259 14.55 1.79 16.45
N GLU A 260 15.16 0.61 16.51
CA GLU A 260 14.50 -0.61 16.97
C GLU A 260 15.45 -1.45 17.84
N ILE A 261 14.95 -1.90 18.99
CA ILE A 261 15.67 -2.79 19.90
C ILE A 261 14.85 -4.06 20.13
N SER A 262 15.40 -5.21 19.73
CA SER A 262 14.79 -6.51 20.03
C SER A 262 15.12 -6.94 21.45
N PHE A 263 14.20 -6.73 22.39
CA PHE A 263 14.40 -7.13 23.78
C PHE A 263 14.68 -8.63 23.91
N ASN A 264 14.01 -9.47 23.11
CA ASN A 264 14.26 -10.91 23.12
C ASN A 264 15.70 -11.24 22.72
N LYS A 265 16.26 -10.58 21.69
CA LYS A 265 17.64 -10.84 21.27
C LYS A 265 18.67 -10.57 22.37
N TYR A 266 18.47 -9.53 23.18
CA TYR A 266 19.48 -9.07 24.14
C TYR A 266 19.22 -9.54 25.57
N PHE A 267 17.96 -9.75 25.95
CA PHE A 267 17.56 -10.01 27.33
C PHE A 267 16.87 -11.37 27.53
N TYR A 268 16.52 -12.10 26.46
CA TYR A 268 15.95 -13.43 26.62
C TYR A 268 17.00 -14.40 27.16
N ARG A 269 16.75 -14.94 28.35
CA ARG A 269 17.52 -16.04 28.93
C ARG A 269 16.67 -17.28 28.88
N HIS A 270 17.17 -18.30 28.18
CA HIS A 270 16.52 -19.61 28.15
C HIS A 270 16.46 -20.18 29.58
N LYS A 271 15.25 -20.37 30.11
CA LYS A 271 15.06 -21.07 31.38
C LYS A 271 15.09 -22.57 31.08
N PRO A 272 16.12 -23.32 31.52
CA PRO A 272 16.16 -24.76 31.30
C PRO A 272 14.93 -25.40 31.95
N LEU A 273 14.43 -26.48 31.34
CA LEU A 273 13.36 -27.27 31.92
C LEU A 273 13.85 -27.88 33.24
N ARG A 274 12.95 -28.01 34.22
CA ARG A 274 13.22 -28.74 35.46
C ARG A 274 13.65 -30.16 35.12
N SER A 275 14.57 -30.72 35.90
CA SER A 275 14.99 -32.11 35.73
C SER A 275 13.84 -33.06 36.08
N MET A 276 13.85 -34.26 35.49
CA MET A 276 12.85 -35.29 35.81
C MET A 276 12.90 -35.69 37.29
N ALA A 277 14.08 -35.66 37.91
CA ALA A 277 14.26 -35.96 39.32
C ALA A 277 13.59 -34.90 40.23
N GLU A 278 13.72 -33.62 39.91
CA GLU A 278 13.01 -32.54 40.63
C GLU A 278 11.50 -32.66 40.46
N VAL A 279 11.03 -32.93 39.23
CA VAL A 279 9.60 -33.13 38.97
C VAL A 279 9.05 -34.32 39.77
N ALA A 280 9.78 -35.45 39.80
CA ALA A 280 9.38 -36.62 40.57
C ALA A 280 9.36 -36.34 42.08
N SER A 281 10.36 -35.61 42.60
CA SER A 281 10.42 -35.22 44.00
C SER A 281 9.25 -34.31 44.39
N ASP A 282 8.90 -33.33 43.56
CA ASP A 282 7.76 -32.45 43.77
C ASP A 282 6.44 -33.25 43.78
N ILE A 283 6.27 -34.21 42.87
CA ILE A 283 5.08 -35.07 42.82
C ILE A 283 4.95 -35.90 44.11
N ILE A 284 6.02 -36.58 44.53
CA ILE A 284 6.00 -37.39 45.76
C ILE A 284 5.73 -36.52 47.00
N ALA A 285 6.28 -35.30 47.03
CA ALA A 285 6.03 -34.36 48.12
C ALA A 285 4.56 -33.92 48.16
N LEU A 286 3.96 -33.65 47.00
CA LEU A 286 2.54 -33.32 46.89
C LEU A 286 1.64 -34.50 47.26
N GLU A 287 1.99 -35.73 46.87
CA GLU A 287 1.26 -36.95 47.27
C GLU A 287 1.27 -37.12 48.80
N ARG A 288 2.44 -37.00 49.45
CA ARG A 288 2.53 -37.08 50.91
C ARG A 288 1.72 -36.00 51.62
N GLN A 289 1.71 -34.77 51.09
CA GLN A 289 0.88 -33.69 51.63
C GLN A 289 -0.60 -34.02 51.49
N ALA A 290 -1.03 -34.55 50.34
CA ALA A 290 -2.41 -34.95 50.10
C ALA A 290 -2.85 -36.13 50.97
N GLU A 291 -2.00 -37.15 51.14
CA GLU A 291 -2.24 -38.29 52.04
C GLU A 291 -2.38 -37.84 53.50
N GLY A 292 -1.50 -36.94 53.97
CA GLY A 292 -1.63 -36.34 55.30
C GLY A 292 -2.95 -35.59 55.48
N LEU A 293 -3.34 -34.79 54.49
CA LEU A 293 -4.63 -34.08 54.49
C LEU A 293 -5.84 -35.04 54.52
N ILE A 294 -5.78 -36.15 53.78
CA ILE A 294 -6.87 -37.15 53.75
C ILE A 294 -6.94 -37.90 55.08
N ALA A 295 -5.80 -38.27 55.66
CA ALA A 295 -5.71 -38.93 56.95
C ALA A 295 -6.26 -38.06 58.09
N ASP A 296 -5.94 -36.76 58.07
CA ASP A 296 -6.51 -35.75 58.98
C ASP A 296 -8.05 -35.66 58.86
N ILE A 297 -8.59 -35.71 57.64
CA ILE A 297 -10.04 -35.68 57.39
C ILE A 297 -10.73 -36.96 57.88
N LEU A 298 -10.09 -38.12 57.68
CA LEU A 298 -10.65 -39.43 58.04
C LEU A 298 -10.37 -39.82 59.51
N GLY A 299 -9.54 -39.06 60.22
CA GLY A 299 -9.18 -39.32 61.62
C GLY A 299 -8.29 -40.56 61.81
N ILE A 300 -7.47 -40.90 60.82
CA ILE A 300 -6.60 -42.08 60.80
C ILE A 300 -5.14 -41.61 60.87
N ASP A 301 -4.30 -42.27 61.67
CA ASP A 301 -2.87 -41.93 61.77
C ASP A 301 -2.11 -42.51 60.56
N VAL A 302 -1.41 -41.65 59.81
CA VAL A 302 -0.67 -42.01 58.59
C VAL A 302 0.40 -43.09 58.84
N SER A 303 0.85 -43.25 60.09
CA SER A 303 1.82 -44.29 60.48
C SER A 303 1.28 -45.72 60.52
N GLN A 304 -0.03 -45.92 60.26
CA GLN A 304 -0.69 -47.24 60.29
C GLN A 304 -1.03 -47.81 58.90
N ILE A 305 -0.57 -47.19 57.82
CA ILE A 305 -0.76 -47.62 56.41
C ILE A 305 0.59 -47.88 55.75
#